data_AF-A0A1J3FM74-F1
#
_entry.id   AF-A0A1J3FM74-F1
#
_cell.length_a   1.000
_cell.length_b   1.000
_cell.length_c   1.000
_cell.angle_alpha   90.00
_cell.angle_beta   90.00
_cell.angle_gamma   90.00
#
_symmetry.space_group_name_H-M   'P 1'
#
loop_
_entity.id
_entity.type
_entity.pdbx_description
1 polymer ?
#
loop_
_entity_poly.entity_id
_entity_poly.type
_entity_poly.pdbx_seq_one_letter_code
_entity_poly.pdbx_strand_id
1 'polypeptide(L)'
;VSFASAGSGFDPLTPTIGNVIDIPTQLEYFREYKRKLEGKMGKEQMEKHIEDAVFCVSAGTNDFIINYFTIPIRRKTFTIEAYQQFVIYQLR
;
A
#
# COMPACT_ATOMS: atom_id res chain seq x y z
N VAL A 1 -5.56 13.38 5.61
CA VAL A 1 -4.64 12.48 6.35
C VAL A 1 -3.94 11.59 5.34
N SER A 2 -2.67 11.24 5.56
CA SER A 2 -1.95 10.29 4.69
C SER A 2 -1.32 9.20 5.53
N PHE A 3 -1.42 7.97 5.04
CA PHE A 3 -0.71 6.81 5.57
C PHE A 3 0.29 6.25 4.54
N ALA A 4 0.39 6.88 3.37
CA ALA A 4 1.22 6.41 2.28
C ALA A 4 2.71 6.50 2.63
N SER A 5 3.48 5.48 2.24
CA SER A 5 4.93 5.49 2.32
C SER A 5 5.54 5.54 0.92
N ALA A 6 6.41 6.53 0.69
CA ALA A 6 7.17 6.62 -0.54
C ALA A 6 8.04 5.36 -0.71
N GLY A 7 8.14 4.85 -1.93
CA GLY A 7 8.87 3.61 -2.24
C GLY A 7 8.12 2.32 -1.88
N SER A 8 6.92 2.37 -1.29
CA SER A 8 6.11 1.16 -1.09
C SER A 8 5.46 0.71 -2.40
N GLY A 9 5.09 -0.58 -2.46
CA GLY A 9 4.34 -1.17 -3.56
C GLY A 9 3.65 -2.46 -3.14
N PHE A 10 3.03 -3.16 -4.09
CA PHE A 10 2.28 -4.40 -3.85
C PHE A 10 3.19 -5.63 -3.85
N ASP A 11 4.34 -5.57 -4.52
CA ASP A 11 5.35 -6.61 -4.40
C ASP A 11 6.02 -6.50 -3.01
N PRO A 12 5.97 -7.53 -2.15
CA PRO A 12 6.58 -7.49 -0.81
C PRO A 12 8.08 -7.20 -0.81
N LEU A 13 8.75 -7.45 -1.94
CA LEU A 13 10.17 -7.11 -2.10
C LEU A 13 10.40 -5.60 -2.14
N THR A 14 9.49 -4.82 -2.70
CA THR A 14 9.63 -3.37 -2.91
C THR A 14 9.87 -2.60 -1.61
N PRO A 15 9.02 -2.71 -0.56
CA PRO A 15 9.27 -2.01 0.70
C PRO A 15 10.54 -2.53 1.41
N THR A 16 10.91 -3.80 1.19
CA THR A 16 12.11 -4.40 1.79
C THR A 16 13.41 -3.79 1.24
N ILE A 17 13.48 -3.51 -0.06
CA ILE A 17 14.67 -2.91 -0.69
C ILE A 17 14.97 -1.52 -0.12
N GLY A 18 13.92 -0.70 0.06
CA GLY A 18 14.05 0.66 0.58
C GLY A 18 14.00 0.76 2.11
N ASN A 19 13.74 -0.35 2.81
CA ASN A 19 13.39 -0.38 4.23
C ASN A 19 12.29 0.64 4.59
N VAL A 20 11.20 0.62 3.82
CA VAL A 20 10.05 1.52 3.98
C VAL A 20 8.81 0.77 4.46
N ILE A 21 7.78 1.50 4.87
CA ILE A 21 6.55 0.94 5.42
C ILE A 21 5.75 0.25 4.32
N ASP A 22 5.45 -1.03 4.50
CA ASP A 22 4.65 -1.83 3.57
C ASP A 22 3.13 -1.49 3.63
N ILE A 23 2.38 -1.89 2.60
CA ILE A 23 0.94 -1.59 2.51
C ILE A 23 0.13 -2.17 3.70
N PRO A 24 0.35 -3.41 4.16
CA PRO A 24 -0.34 -3.94 5.34
C PRO A 24 -0.14 -3.06 6.58
N THR A 25 1.08 -2.57 6.83
CA THR A 25 1.35 -1.68 7.96
C THR A 25 0.68 -0.32 7.79
N GLN A 26 0.64 0.23 6.57
CA GLN A 26 -0.11 1.47 6.29
C GLN A 26 -1.61 1.31 6.60
N LEU A 27 -2.20 0.15 6.31
CA LEU A 27 -3.58 -0.17 6.67
C LEU A 27 -3.78 -0.30 8.19
N GLU A 28 -2.81 -0.86 8.91
CA GLU A 28 -2.84 -0.88 10.38
C GLU A 28 -2.84 0.52 10.98
N TYR A 29 -2.04 1.44 10.44
CA TYR A 29 -2.08 2.84 10.88
C TYR A 29 -3.43 3.51 10.60
N PHE A 30 -4.08 3.20 9.48
CA PHE A 30 -5.45 3.66 9.24
C PHE A 30 -6.45 3.06 10.25
N ARG A 31 -6.35 1.77 10.57
CA ARG A 31 -7.20 1.12 11.59
C ARG A 31 -6.99 1.72 12.97
N GLU A 32 -5.75 2.02 13.35
CA GLU A 32 -5.43 2.70 14.59
C GLU A 32 -5.99 4.13 14.62
N TYR A 33 -5.88 4.85 13.51
CA TYR A 33 -6.49 6.18 13.36
C TYR A 33 -8.01 6.12 13.58
N LYS A 34 -8.72 5.15 12.98
CA LYS A 34 -10.15 4.95 13.22
C LYS A 34 -10.47 4.71 14.70
N ARG A 35 -9.71 3.83 15.37
CA ARG A 35 -9.88 3.56 16.82
C ARG A 35 -9.68 4.83 17.67
N LYS A 36 -8.69 5.65 17.32
CA LYS A 36 -8.43 6.94 18.00
C LYS A 36 -9.54 7.96 17.75
N LEU A 37 -10.12 8.00 16.56
CA LEU A 37 -11.27 8.86 16.27
C LEU A 37 -12.51 8.41 17.05
N GLU A 38 -12.80 7.11 17.07
CA GLU A 38 -13.93 6.54 17.81
C GLU A 38 -13.87 6.91 19.29
N GLY A 39 -12.70 6.82 19.92
CA GLY A 39 -12.52 7.25 21.32
C GLY A 39 -12.75 8.74 21.57
N LYS A 40 -12.72 9.59 20.53
CA LYS A 40 -12.92 11.04 20.63
C LYS A 40 -14.33 11.52 20.29
N MET A 41 -15.00 10.90 19.33
CA MET A 41 -16.32 11.35 18.84
C MET A 41 -17.42 10.29 18.97
N GLY A 42 -17.10 9.10 19.48
CA GLY A 42 -18.02 7.97 19.52
C GLY A 42 -18.10 7.24 18.18
N LYS A 43 -18.60 6.00 18.24
CA LYS A 43 -18.63 5.09 17.09
C LYS A 43 -19.44 5.61 15.91
N GLU A 44 -20.69 6.03 16.15
CA GLU A 44 -21.61 6.47 15.10
C GLU A 44 -21.08 7.69 14.32
N GLN A 45 -20.53 8.68 15.03
CA GLN A 45 -19.94 9.86 14.37
C GLN A 45 -18.65 9.52 13.63
N MET A 46 -17.83 8.61 14.17
CA MET A 46 -16.63 8.13 13.50
C MET A 46 -16.97 7.38 12.21
N GLU A 47 -17.95 6.48 12.24
CA GLU A 47 -18.39 5.73 11.06
C GLU A 47 -18.90 6.67 9.97
N LYS A 48 -19.78 7.61 10.32
CA LYS A 48 -20.26 8.64 9.37
C LYS A 48 -19.11 9.48 8.78
N HIS A 49 -18.17 9.92 9.62
CA HIS A 49 -17.02 10.71 9.16
C HIS A 49 -16.14 9.94 8.17
N ILE A 50 -15.97 8.63 8.38
CA ILE A 50 -15.21 7.76 7.48
C ILE A 50 -15.99 7.45 6.20
N GLU A 51 -17.32 7.31 6.26
CA GLU A 51 -18.20 7.11 5.09
C GLU A 51 -18.24 8.34 4.17
N ASP A 52 -18.25 9.54 4.75
CA ASP A 52 -18.23 10.80 4.00
C ASP A 52 -16.84 11.12 3.39
N ALA A 53 -15.80 10.34 3.71
CA ALA A 53 -14.44 10.59 3.27
C ALA A 53 -14.13 10.03 1.87
N VAL A 54 -13.23 10.71 1.16
CA VAL A 54 -12.67 10.22 -0.11
C VAL A 54 -11.36 9.49 0.15
N PHE A 55 -11.24 8.28 -0.40
CA PHE A 55 -10.03 7.46 -0.32
C PHE A 55 -9.28 7.48 -1.65
N CYS A 56 -7.96 7.66 -1.59
CA CYS A 56 -7.07 7.53 -2.74
C CYS A 56 -5.96 6.56 -2.39
N VAL A 57 -5.78 5.54 -3.23
CA VAL A 57 -4.70 4.55 -3.11
C VAL A 57 -3.90 4.60 -4.41
N SER A 58 -2.59 4.84 -4.29
CA SER A 58 -1.65 4.85 -5.41
C SER A 58 -0.43 4.03 -5.05
N ALA A 59 -0.32 2.85 -5.64
CA ALA A 59 0.79 1.92 -5.47
C ALA A 59 0.98 1.09 -6.76
N GLY A 60 2.04 0.29 -6.82
CA GLY A 60 2.36 -0.53 -8.00
C GLY A 60 3.45 0.06 -8.88
N THR A 61 3.51 1.39 -9.04
CA THR A 61 4.54 2.03 -9.89
C THR A 61 5.96 1.74 -9.39
N ASN A 62 6.16 1.77 -8.07
CA ASN A 62 7.47 1.46 -7.46
C ASN A 62 7.88 0.00 -7.66
N ASP A 63 6.94 -0.94 -7.75
CA ASP A 63 7.26 -2.36 -8.00
C ASP A 63 8.01 -2.52 -9.33
N PHE A 64 7.54 -1.82 -10.37
CA PHE A 64 8.20 -1.82 -11.68
C PHE A 64 9.50 -1.03 -11.68
N ILE A 65 9.48 0.22 -11.18
CA ILE A 65 10.67 1.09 -11.19
C ILE A 65 11.81 0.43 -10.41
N ILE A 66 11.54 -0.08 -9.22
CA ILE A 66 12.57 -0.61 -8.32
C ILE A 66 12.93 -2.03 -8.70
N ASN A 67 11.98 -2.97 -8.74
CA ASN A 67 12.29 -4.41 -8.79
C ASN A 67 12.44 -4.97 -10.21
N TYR A 68 11.91 -4.26 -11.22
CA TYR A 68 11.94 -4.71 -12.61
C TYR A 68 12.97 -3.94 -13.46
N PHE A 69 12.97 -2.61 -13.37
CA PHE A 69 13.82 -1.75 -14.21
C PHE A 69 15.15 -1.35 -13.57
N THR A 70 15.14 -0.86 -12.33
CA THR A 70 16.36 -0.34 -11.68
C THR A 70 17.22 -1.47 -11.10
N ILE A 71 16.60 -2.34 -10.30
CA ILE A 71 17.24 -3.50 -9.68
C ILE A 71 16.55 -4.73 -10.28
N PRO A 72 17.10 -5.34 -11.35
CA PRO A 72 16.36 -6.30 -12.20
C PRO A 72 16.21 -7.69 -11.57
N ILE A 73 15.88 -7.78 -10.28
CA ILE A 73 15.61 -9.05 -9.56
C ILE A 73 14.40 -9.74 -10.18
N ARG A 74 13.30 -9.01 -10.40
CA ARG A 74 12.07 -9.60 -10.96
C ARG A 74 12.18 -9.86 -12.46
N ARG A 75 12.97 -9.06 -13.18
CA ARG A 75 13.24 -9.28 -14.62
C ARG A 75 13.99 -10.60 -14.90
N LYS A 76 14.69 -11.16 -13.91
CA LYS A 76 15.36 -12.48 -14.05
C LYS A 76 14.39 -13.66 -13.98
N THR A 77 13.19 -13.48 -13.44
CA THR A 77 12.22 -14.56 -13.19
C THR A 77 10.89 -14.35 -13.89
N PHE A 78 10.55 -13.12 -14.28
CA PHE A 78 9.30 -12.76 -14.92
C PHE A 78 9.52 -12.03 -16.26
N THR A 79 8.70 -12.36 -17.26
CA THR A 79 8.41 -11.40 -18.34
C THR A 79 7.64 -10.21 -17.76
N ILE A 80 7.55 -9.11 -18.51
CA ILE A 80 6.87 -7.92 -18.01
C ILE A 80 5.37 -8.17 -17.78
N GLU A 81 4.75 -8.97 -18.66
CA GLU A 81 3.35 -9.37 -18.56
C GLU A 81 3.13 -10.26 -17.33
N ALA A 82 4.01 -11.24 -17.11
CA ALA A 82 3.94 -12.11 -15.94
C ALA A 82 4.13 -11.33 -14.63
N TYR A 83 5.01 -10.33 -14.62
CA TYR A 83 5.22 -9.48 -13.45
C TYR A 83 4.01 -8.58 -13.16
N GLN A 84 3.38 -8.02 -14.21
CA GLN A 84 2.13 -7.28 -14.06
C GLN A 84 1.03 -8.15 -13.46
N GLN A 85 0.86 -9.39 -13.94
CA GLN A 85 -0.13 -10.32 -13.37
C GLN A 85 0.20 -10.65 -11.91
N PHE A 86 1.48 -10.84 -11.57
CA PHE A 86 1.92 -11.04 -10.19
C PHE A 86 1.53 -9.86 -9.29
N VAL A 87 1.80 -8.61 -9.71
CA VAL A 87 1.45 -7.40 -8.95
C VAL A 87 -0.07 -7.26 -8.78
N ILE A 88 -0.85 -7.50 -9.85
CA ILE A 88 -2.32 -7.47 -9.79
C ILE A 88 -2.85 -8.56 -8.83
N TYR A 89 -2.24 -9.74 -8.81
CA TYR A 89 -2.65 -10.82 -7.92
C TYR A 89 -2.50 -10.44 -6.43
N GLN A 90 -1.53 -9.58 -6.08
CA GLN A 90 -1.34 -9.08 -4.71
C GLN A 90 -2.45 -8.13 -4.24
N LEU A 91 -3.36 -7.69 -5.12
CA LEU A 91 -4.50 -6.85 -4.76
C LEU A 91 -5.69 -7.63 -4.18
N ARG A 92 -5.68 -8.96 -4.28
CA ARG A 92 -6.75 -9.85 -3.83
C ARG A 92 -6.59 -10.19 -2.36
#